data_AF-A0A976KPV4-F1
#
_entry.id   AF-A0A976KPV4-F1
#
_cell.length_a   1.000
_cell.length_b   1.000
_cell.length_c   1.000
_cell.angle_alpha   90.00
_cell.angle_beta   90.00
_cell.angle_gamma   90.00
#
_symmetry.space_group_name_H-M   'P 1'
#
loop_
_entity.id
_entity.type
_entity.pdbx_description
1 polymer ?
#
loop_
_entity_poly.entity_id
_entity_poly.type
_entity_poly.pdbx_seq_one_letter_code
_entity_poly.pdbx_strand_id
1 'polypeptide(L)'
;MAGRLKEPKTITDYNQALICILPVGFYFDDDRWDRIWQRYEEKGQPLTSIDLYEMFPEEGVLKKMVMDTQAQGETIPDGIKRAIAIRS
;
A
#
# COMPACT_ATOMS: atom_id res chain seq x y z
N MET A 1 -0.50 -21.88 -0.95
CA MET A 1 0.13 -21.68 0.37
C MET A 1 -0.68 -20.67 1.17
N ALA A 2 -1.64 -21.14 1.97
CA ALA A 2 -2.53 -20.24 2.72
C ALA A 2 -1.99 -19.94 4.13
N GLY A 3 -1.88 -18.67 4.49
CA GLY A 3 -1.47 -18.27 5.84
C GLY A 3 -1.32 -16.76 6.01
N ARG A 4 -1.34 -16.32 7.28
CA ARG A 4 -1.02 -14.92 7.61
C ARG A 4 0.48 -14.69 7.47
N LEU A 5 0.83 -13.63 6.74
CA LEU A 5 2.21 -13.21 6.60
C LEU A 5 2.76 -12.76 7.96
N LYS A 6 3.86 -13.37 8.40
CA LYS A 6 4.60 -12.95 9.61
C LYS A 6 5.54 -11.79 9.34
N GLU A 7 5.92 -11.62 8.08
CA GLU A 7 6.87 -10.62 7.58
C GLU A 7 6.29 -9.98 6.31
N PRO A 8 6.61 -8.71 6.01
CA PRO A 8 6.12 -8.07 4.80
C PRO A 8 6.70 -8.79 3.59
N LYS A 9 5.88 -9.00 2.55
CA LYS A 9 6.29 -9.75 1.37
C LYS A 9 6.08 -8.92 0.12
N THR A 10 7.12 -8.82 -0.70
CA THR A 10 7.05 -8.19 -2.01
C THR A 10 6.76 -9.25 -3.06
N ILE A 11 5.76 -8.99 -3.90
CA ILE A 11 5.45 -9.82 -5.06
C ILE A 11 6.00 -9.13 -6.30
N THR A 12 6.78 -9.89 -7.08
CA THR A 12 7.34 -9.45 -8.36
C THR A 12 6.96 -10.43 -9.46
N ASP A 13 6.78 -9.91 -10.68
CA ASP A 13 6.61 -10.71 -11.89
C ASP A 13 7.91 -11.41 -12.32
N TYR A 14 7.83 -12.32 -13.29
CA TYR A 14 8.98 -12.93 -13.97
C TYR A 14 9.97 -11.88 -14.51
N ASN A 15 9.48 -10.72 -14.97
CA ASN A 15 10.33 -9.62 -15.44
C ASN A 15 10.94 -8.77 -14.31
N GLN A 16 10.84 -9.22 -13.05
CA GLN A 16 11.21 -8.45 -11.85
C GLN A 16 10.42 -7.14 -11.68
N ALA A 17 9.31 -6.99 -12.41
CA ALA A 17 8.41 -5.86 -12.24
C ALA A 17 7.66 -6.01 -10.91
N LEU A 18 7.57 -4.91 -10.16
CA LEU A 18 6.83 -4.88 -8.89
C LEU A 18 5.34 -5.06 -9.17
N ILE A 19 4.72 -6.07 -8.55
CA ILE A 19 3.28 -6.27 -8.61
C ILE A 19 2.63 -5.58 -7.42
N CYS A 20 3.01 -5.97 -6.20
CA CYS A 20 2.48 -5.36 -4.99
C CYS A 20 3.37 -5.66 -3.77
N ILE A 21 3.14 -4.91 -2.69
CA ILE A 21 3.78 -5.12 -1.39
C ILE A 21 2.69 -5.51 -0.40
N LEU A 22 2.79 -6.71 0.15
CA LEU A 22 1.86 -7.23 1.15
C LEU A 22 2.37 -6.93 2.56
N PRO A 23 1.56 -6.27 3.42
CA PRO A 23 1.96 -5.98 4.78
C PRO A 23 1.97 -7.22 5.68
N VAL A 24 2.69 -7.10 6.79
CA VAL A 24 2.64 -8.07 7.89
C VAL A 24 1.21 -8.24 8.37
N GLY A 25 0.81 -9.49 8.60
CA GLY A 25 -0.50 -9.86 9.08
C GLY A 25 -1.56 -10.02 7.99
N PHE A 26 -1.26 -9.64 6.74
CA PHE A 26 -2.15 -9.90 5.61
C PHE A 26 -2.34 -11.40 5.42
N TYR A 27 -3.59 -11.83 5.28
CA TYR A 27 -3.89 -13.21 4.96
C TYR A 27 -3.66 -13.43 3.46
N PHE A 28 -2.68 -14.27 3.13
CA PHE A 28 -2.33 -14.59 1.75
C PHE A 28 -2.67 -16.05 1.47
N ASP A 29 -3.39 -16.29 0.38
CA ASP A 29 -3.83 -17.59 -0.11
C ASP A 29 -3.84 -17.60 -1.64
N ASP A 30 -4.06 -18.77 -2.22
CA ASP A 30 -3.93 -18.98 -3.66
C ASP A 30 -5.07 -18.29 -4.44
N ASP A 31 -6.29 -18.21 -3.91
CA ASP A 31 -7.40 -17.45 -4.52
C ASP A 31 -7.11 -15.94 -4.53
N ARG A 32 -6.55 -15.41 -3.43
CA ARG A 32 -6.14 -14.00 -3.37
C ARG A 32 -5.00 -13.69 -4.32
N TRP A 33 -4.08 -14.63 -4.52
CA TRP A 33 -3.02 -14.50 -5.51
C TRP A 33 -3.59 -14.31 -6.92
N ASP A 34 -4.50 -15.18 -7.35
CA ASP A 34 -5.15 -15.09 -8.66
C ASP A 34 -5.89 -13.74 -8.82
N ARG A 35 -6.60 -13.29 -7.79
CA ARG A 35 -7.29 -11.99 -7.82
C ARG A 35 -6.32 -10.82 -7.94
N ILE A 36 -5.22 -10.82 -7.18
CA ILE A 36 -4.16 -9.79 -7.25
C ILE A 36 -3.56 -9.76 -8.64
N TRP A 37 -3.29 -10.94 -9.21
CA TRP A 37 -2.74 -11.07 -10.55
C TRP A 37 -3.67 -10.48 -11.61
N GLN A 38 -4.93 -10.89 -11.60
CA GLN A 38 -5.95 -10.39 -12.53
C GLN A 38 -6.06 -8.87 -12.47
N ARG A 39 -6.13 -8.29 -11.26
CA ARG A 39 -6.23 -6.83 -11.10
C ARG A 39 -4.99 -6.11 -11.62
N TYR A 40 -3.81 -6.68 -11.41
CA TYR A 40 -2.55 -6.16 -11.93
C TYR A 40 -2.53 -6.17 -13.46
N GLU A 41 -2.98 -7.26 -14.10
CA GLU A 41 -3.10 -7.35 -15.56
C GLU A 41 -4.12 -6.34 -16.11
N GLU A 42 -5.26 -6.15 -15.45
CA GLU A 42 -6.27 -5.16 -15.84
C GLU A 42 -5.75 -3.72 -15.72
N LYS A 43 -4.96 -3.42 -14.68
CA LYS A 43 -4.42 -2.09 -14.44
C LYS A 43 -3.16 -1.80 -15.28
N GLY A 44 -2.37 -2.83 -15.55
CA GLY A 44 -1.05 -2.72 -16.18
C GLY A 44 0.01 -1.99 -15.35
N GLN A 45 -0.23 -1.81 -14.04
CA GLN A 45 0.64 -1.06 -13.13
C GLN A 45 0.70 -1.72 -11.75
N PRO A 46 1.77 -1.49 -10.97
CA PRO A 46 1.89 -2.01 -9.60
C PRO A 46 0.68 -1.60 -8.74
N LEU A 47 0.12 -2.57 -8.01
CA LEU A 47 -0.97 -2.35 -7.07
C LEU A 47 -0.43 -1.70 -5.80
N THR A 48 -1.10 -0.61 -5.40
CA THR A 48 -0.78 0.12 -4.18
C THR A 48 -1.57 -0.44 -2.99
N SER A 49 -1.23 0.01 -1.78
CA SER A 49 -1.99 -0.33 -0.56
C SER A 49 -3.47 0.05 -0.65
N ILE A 50 -3.81 1.07 -1.46
CA ILE A 50 -5.18 1.51 -1.71
C ILE A 50 -5.90 0.49 -2.60
N ASP A 51 -5.28 0.10 -3.72
CA ASP A 51 -5.87 -0.92 -4.62
C ASP A 51 -6.10 -2.25 -3.88
N LEU A 52 -5.14 -2.66 -3.05
CA LEU A 52 -5.28 -3.85 -2.21
C LEU A 52 -6.44 -3.70 -1.22
N TYR A 53 -6.61 -2.52 -0.59
CA TYR A 53 -7.71 -2.26 0.33
C TYR A 53 -9.07 -2.26 -0.37
N GLU A 54 -9.16 -1.75 -1.60
CA GLU A 54 -10.39 -1.82 -2.40
C GLU A 54 -10.77 -3.26 -2.75
N MET A 55 -9.78 -4.12 -2.99
CA MET A 55 -10.00 -5.54 -3.29
C MET A 55 -10.35 -6.38 -2.05
N PHE A 56 -9.74 -6.05 -0.91
CA PHE A 56 -9.84 -6.78 0.35
C PHE A 56 -10.15 -5.83 1.52
N PRO A 57 -11.34 -5.18 1.51
CA PRO A 57 -11.69 -4.19 2.53
C PRO A 57 -11.85 -4.78 3.93
N GLU A 58 -12.04 -6.10 4.02
CA GLU A 58 -12.11 -6.84 5.29
C GLU A 58 -10.76 -6.93 6.04
N GLU A 59 -9.64 -6.71 5.35
CA GLU A 59 -8.32 -6.80 5.95
C GLU A 59 -7.97 -5.50 6.71
N GLY A 60 -8.15 -5.54 8.03
CA GLY A 60 -7.85 -4.40 8.89
C GLY A 60 -6.40 -3.90 8.82
N VAL A 61 -5.46 -4.76 8.41
CA VAL A 61 -4.04 -4.37 8.19
C VAL A 61 -3.89 -3.41 7.02
N LEU A 62 -4.66 -3.59 5.93
CA LEU A 62 -4.63 -2.71 4.77
C LEU A 62 -5.25 -1.36 5.11
N LYS A 63 -6.37 -1.35 5.86
CA LYS A 63 -6.97 -0.11 6.37
C LYS A 63 -5.97 0.71 7.17
N LYS A 64 -5.25 0.08 8.10
CA LYS A 64 -4.22 0.76 8.89
C LYS A 64 -3.11 1.34 8.02
N MET A 65 -2.68 0.60 7.00
CA MET A 65 -1.64 1.04 6.07
C MET A 65 -2.07 2.23 5.20
N VAL A 66 -3.31 2.21 4.70
CA VAL A 66 -3.90 3.32 3.95
C VAL A 66 -4.01 4.55 4.85
N MET A 67 -4.51 4.40 6.07
CA MET A 67 -4.61 5.50 7.04
C MET A 67 -3.23 6.07 7.42
N ASP A 68 -2.20 5.23 7.57
CA ASP A 68 -0.82 5.65 7.85
C ASP A 68 -0.19 6.40 6.66
N THR A 69 -0.44 5.91 5.45
CA THR A 69 -0.01 6.56 4.20
C THR A 69 -0.64 7.95 4.04
N GLN A 70 -1.90 8.12 4.46
CA GLN A 70 -2.55 9.43 4.47
C GLN A 70 -2.04 10.34 5.59
N ALA A 71 -1.67 9.79 6.75
CA ALA A 71 -1.11 10.54 7.86
C ALA A 71 0.30 11.09 7.57
N GLN A 72 1.11 10.40 6.75
CA GLN A 72 2.42 10.89 6.32
C GLN A 72 2.36 11.99 5.25
N GLY A 73 1.18 12.33 4.74
CA GLY A 73 0.94 13.44 3.81
C GLY A 73 0.80 14.82 4.47
N GLU A 74 0.72 14.90 5.80
CA GLU A 74 0.55 16.18 6.51
C GLU A 74 1.41 16.27 7.78
N THR A 75 2.73 16.33 7.58
CA THR A 75 3.56 17.11 8.49
C THR A 75 4.43 18.04 7.64
N ILE A 76 3.84 19.14 7.17
CA ILE A 76 4.63 20.36 6.99
C ILE A 76 5.18 20.66 8.39
N PRO A 77 6.51 20.65 8.62
CA PRO A 77 7.03 21.05 9.90
C PRO A 77 6.56 22.49 10.17
N ASP A 78 5.87 22.69 11.28
CA ASP A 78 5.41 23.99 11.81
C ASP A 78 6.64 24.82 12.27
N GLY A 79 7.54 25.08 11.33
CA GLY A 79 8.78 25.84 11.47
C GLY A 79 8.97 26.88 10.35
N ILE A 80 8.15 26.84 9.29
CA ILE A 80 8.20 27.81 8.18
C ILE A 80 6.92 28.68 8.15
N LYS A 81 6.50 29.21 9.31
CA LYS A 81 5.44 30.22 9.38
C LYS A 81 5.94 31.63 9.77
N ARG A 82 7.24 31.81 10.00
CA ARG A 82 7.79 33.08 10.55
C ARG A 82 8.76 33.87 9.66
N ALA A 83 9.02 33.48 8.41
CA ALA A 83 10.01 34.18 7.57
C ALA A 83 9.46 35.04 6.41
N ILE A 84 8.14 35.08 6.16
CA ILE A 84 7.56 35.86 5.04
C ILE A 84 6.56 36.93 5.55
N ALA A 85 6.86 37.57 6.67
CA ALA A 85 6.03 38.67 7.21
C ALA A 85 6.84 39.91 7.62
N ILE A 86 8.05 40.10 7.09
CA ILE A 86 8.86 41.30 7.35
C ILE A 86 9.57 41.76 6.07
N ARG A 87 8.80 42.10 5.04
CA ARG A 87 9.21 43.02 3.97
C ARG A 87 7.95 43.48 3.21
N SER A 88 7.17 44.30 3.88
CA SER A 88 6.23 45.25 3.25
C SER A 88 6.45 46.59 3.92
#